data_AF-A0AAN9DAA4-F1
#
_entry.id   AF-A0AAN9DAA4-F1
#
_cell.length_a   1.000
_cell.length_b   1.000
_cell.length_c   1.000
_cell.angle_alpha   90.00
_cell.angle_beta   90.00
_cell.angle_gamma   90.00
#
_symmetry.space_group_name_H-M   'P 1'
#
loop_
_entity.id
_entity.type
_entity.pdbx_description
1 polymer ?
#
loop_
_entity_poly.entity_id
_entity_poly.type
_entity_poly.pdbx_seq_one_letter_code
_entity_poly.pdbx_strand_id
1 'polypeptide(L)'
;MGQFIWSDGDLHTNFYNWKSGQPGPKNGGQDCVEVDGDGWADWECGNALPFFCYSITLERDNKTWEEAMEHCRDHNTELASLTSNKQLQQAENNLNGETSVWVGLRFVAGQWYWLNTKPVGNDVSLPWCPAVPYRCGARNIKTKEWENRDCNDKLSFLCS
;
A
#
# COMPACT_ATOMS: atom_id res chain seq x y z
N MET A 1 4.88 -14.50 23.31
CA MET A 1 4.12 -13.22 23.27
C MET A 1 3.63 -13.02 21.83
N GLY A 2 2.32 -12.91 21.59
CA GLY A 2 1.78 -12.59 20.26
C GLY A 2 1.89 -11.09 19.91
N GLN A 3 1.91 -10.78 18.63
CA GLN A 3 1.95 -9.42 18.06
C GLN A 3 0.71 -9.21 17.18
N PHE A 4 0.07 -8.04 17.26
CA PHE A 4 -1.00 -7.67 16.33
C PHE A 4 -0.42 -7.44 14.93
N ILE A 5 -1.08 -8.02 13.93
CA ILE A 5 -0.75 -7.88 12.51
C ILE A 5 -2.00 -7.46 11.75
N TRP A 6 -1.83 -6.71 10.67
CA TRP A 6 -2.94 -6.38 9.78
C TRP A 6 -3.39 -7.62 8.99
N SER A 7 -4.70 -7.70 8.73
CA SER A 7 -5.32 -8.83 8.02
C SER A 7 -4.90 -8.98 6.54
N ASP A 8 -4.25 -7.96 6.00
CA ASP A 8 -3.65 -7.90 4.67
C ASP A 8 -2.21 -8.43 4.63
N GLY A 9 -1.65 -8.77 5.80
CA GLY A 9 -0.27 -9.20 5.97
C GLY A 9 0.75 -8.05 5.94
N ASP A 10 0.32 -6.79 6.04
CA ASP A 10 1.24 -5.67 6.23
C ASP A 10 1.84 -5.76 7.64
N LEU A 11 3.11 -6.13 7.67
CA LEU A 11 3.91 -6.23 8.89
C LEU A 11 4.55 -4.89 9.26
N HIS A 12 4.33 -3.87 8.44
CA HIS A 12 5.08 -2.64 8.48
C HIS A 12 4.12 -1.44 8.56
N THR A 13 3.46 -1.23 9.69
CA THR A 13 2.93 0.11 10.04
C THR A 13 3.61 0.63 11.31
N ASN A 14 4.19 1.83 11.25
CA ASN A 14 4.68 2.53 12.45
C ASN A 14 3.56 3.34 13.12
N PHE A 15 2.34 3.23 12.59
CA PHE A 15 1.16 3.92 13.08
C PHE A 15 0.38 3.01 14.02
N TYR A 16 0.07 3.54 15.20
CA TYR A 16 -0.81 2.93 16.17
C TYR A 16 -1.69 4.00 16.78
N ASN A 17 -2.99 3.74 16.90
CA ASN A 17 -3.94 4.66 17.53
C ASN A 17 -4.71 3.99 18.68
N TRP A 18 -4.00 3.25 19.54
CA TRP A 18 -4.58 2.59 20.70
C TRP A 18 -5.18 3.60 21.67
N LYS A 19 -6.37 3.29 22.19
CA LYS A 19 -6.96 4.04 23.30
C LYS A 19 -6.06 3.92 24.55
N SER A 20 -6.20 4.89 25.45
CA SER A 20 -5.50 4.83 26.74
C SER A 20 -5.81 3.53 27.49
N GLY A 21 -4.77 2.77 27.83
CA GLY A 21 -4.91 1.48 28.52
C GLY A 21 -5.15 0.27 27.60
N GLN A 22 -5.09 0.45 26.28
CA GLN A 22 -5.18 -0.61 25.28
C GLN A 22 -3.81 -0.85 24.61
N PRO A 23 -3.51 -2.07 24.11
CA PRO A 23 -4.31 -3.29 24.29
C PRO A 23 -4.29 -3.77 25.76
N GLY A 24 -5.40 -4.38 26.19
CA GLY A 24 -5.60 -4.88 27.55
C GLY A 24 -4.78 -6.13 27.90
N PRO A 25 -4.94 -6.67 29.12
CA PRO A 25 -4.28 -7.91 29.51
C PRO A 25 -4.78 -9.10 28.68
N LYS A 26 -3.85 -9.93 28.15
CA LYS A 26 -4.13 -11.07 27.25
C LYS A 26 -4.93 -12.23 27.84
N ASN A 27 -5.63 -12.03 28.95
CA ASN A 27 -6.27 -13.08 29.74
C ASN A 27 -7.68 -13.44 29.23
N GLY A 28 -8.17 -12.80 28.16
CA GLY A 28 -9.59 -12.87 27.74
C GLY A 28 -9.88 -13.26 26.28
N GLY A 29 -8.91 -13.65 25.45
CA GLY A 29 -9.18 -14.00 24.04
C GLY A 29 -9.52 -12.80 23.13
N GLN A 30 -9.05 -11.62 23.51
CA GLN A 30 -9.20 -10.36 22.78
C GLN A 30 -8.08 -10.22 21.73
N ASP A 31 -8.13 -11.05 20.68
CA ASP A 31 -7.09 -11.10 19.64
C ASP A 31 -7.45 -10.32 18.36
N CYS A 32 -8.62 -9.66 18.33
CA CYS A 32 -9.07 -8.80 17.24
C CYS A 32 -9.07 -7.33 17.65
N VAL A 33 -9.09 -6.42 16.68
CA VAL A 33 -9.07 -4.97 16.94
C VAL A 33 -10.35 -4.34 16.41
N GLU A 34 -11.03 -3.57 17.25
CA GLU A 34 -12.09 -2.67 16.84
C GLU A 34 -11.61 -1.21 16.81
N VAL A 35 -12.32 -0.38 16.05
CA VAL A 35 -12.06 1.06 15.94
C VAL A 35 -13.36 1.81 16.16
N ASP A 36 -13.32 2.85 16.98
CA ASP A 36 -14.41 3.82 17.12
C ASP A 36 -13.87 5.27 17.07
N GLY A 37 -14.69 6.24 17.47
CA GLY A 37 -14.33 7.66 17.46
C GLY A 37 -13.15 8.03 18.36
N ASP A 38 -12.78 7.19 19.33
CA ASP A 38 -11.73 7.46 20.32
C ASP A 38 -10.43 6.68 20.04
N GLY A 39 -10.44 5.71 19.11
CA GLY A 39 -9.26 4.97 18.69
C GLY A 39 -9.46 3.45 18.65
N TRP A 40 -8.37 2.71 18.82
CA TRP A 40 -8.32 1.24 18.71
C TRP A 40 -8.39 0.56 20.06
N ALA A 41 -9.11 -0.56 20.14
CA ALA A 41 -9.17 -1.43 21.31
C ALA A 41 -9.10 -2.90 20.89
N ASP A 42 -8.49 -3.75 21.72
CA ASP A 42 -8.54 -5.19 21.50
C ASP A 42 -9.87 -5.76 21.99
N TRP A 43 -10.43 -6.68 21.22
CA TRP A 43 -11.76 -7.21 21.43
C TRP A 43 -11.86 -8.68 21.03
N GLU A 44 -12.91 -9.34 21.52
CA GLU A 44 -13.20 -10.73 21.19
C GLU A 44 -13.61 -10.87 19.72
N CYS A 45 -12.86 -11.69 18.98
CA CYS A 45 -13.08 -11.94 17.55
C CYS A 45 -14.46 -12.53 17.19
N GLY A 46 -15.15 -13.16 18.15
CA GLY A 46 -16.45 -13.81 17.93
C GLY A 46 -17.63 -12.84 17.81
N ASN A 47 -17.44 -11.57 18.17
CA ASN A 47 -18.51 -10.57 18.13
C ASN A 47 -18.71 -10.01 16.71
N ALA A 48 -19.95 -9.99 16.26
CA ALA A 48 -20.31 -9.37 14.98
C ALA A 48 -20.39 -7.85 15.12
N LEU A 49 -19.48 -7.14 14.45
CA LEU A 49 -19.42 -5.69 14.39
C LEU A 49 -19.47 -5.20 12.93
N PRO A 50 -19.91 -3.95 12.67
CA PRO A 50 -19.66 -3.30 11.39
C PRO A 50 -18.16 -3.31 11.08
N PHE A 51 -17.81 -3.50 9.81
CA PHE A 51 -16.43 -3.54 9.35
C PHE A 51 -16.28 -2.67 8.11
N PHE A 52 -15.04 -2.28 7.82
CA PHE A 52 -14.68 -1.64 6.56
C PHE A 52 -13.75 -2.56 5.77
N CYS A 53 -13.79 -2.40 4.46
CA CYS A 53 -12.83 -3.01 3.55
C CYS A 53 -11.97 -1.92 2.92
N TYR A 54 -10.77 -2.28 2.52
CA TYR A 54 -9.97 -1.47 1.61
C TYR A 54 -9.49 -2.40 0.49
N SER A 55 -9.25 -1.85 -0.70
CA SER A 55 -8.90 -2.65 -1.87
C SER A 55 -8.07 -1.87 -2.87
N ILE A 56 -7.15 -2.57 -3.54
CA ILE A 56 -6.42 -2.01 -4.67
C ILE A 56 -7.31 -2.03 -5.91
N THR A 57 -7.40 -0.88 -6.57
CA THR A 57 -8.23 -0.65 -7.76
C THR A 57 -7.36 -0.21 -8.94
N LEU A 58 -7.70 -0.66 -10.15
CA LEU A 58 -7.02 -0.27 -11.39
C LEU A 58 -7.79 0.85 -12.07
N GLU A 59 -7.12 1.98 -12.25
CA GLU A 59 -7.58 3.11 -13.03
C GLU A 59 -6.97 3.05 -14.42
N ARG A 60 -7.82 2.93 -15.46
CA ARG A 60 -7.40 2.79 -16.87
C ARG A 60 -7.21 4.12 -17.60
N ASP A 61 -7.04 5.19 -16.83
CA ASP A 61 -6.72 6.50 -17.35
C ASP A 61 -5.20 6.63 -17.52
N ASN A 62 -4.77 7.02 -18.72
CA ASN A 62 -3.35 7.26 -18.98
C ASN A 62 -2.94 8.63 -18.42
N LYS A 63 -2.28 8.62 -17.25
CA LYS A 63 -1.83 9.83 -16.53
C LYS A 63 -0.34 9.76 -16.22
N THR A 64 0.30 10.93 -16.08
CA THR A 64 1.66 11.01 -15.50
C THR A 64 1.64 10.52 -14.05
N TRP A 65 2.81 10.26 -13.47
CA TRP A 65 2.86 9.79 -12.09
C TRP A 65 2.22 10.80 -11.12
N GLU A 66 2.52 12.10 -11.30
CA GLU A 66 1.93 13.17 -10.50
C GLU A 66 0.40 13.29 -10.70
N GLU A 67 -0.07 13.25 -11.96
CA GLU A 67 -1.51 13.29 -12.28
C GLU A 67 -2.26 12.08 -11.70
N ALA A 68 -1.65 10.89 -11.70
CA ALA A 68 -2.21 9.68 -11.12
C ALA A 68 -2.29 9.75 -9.58
N MET A 69 -1.26 10.31 -8.94
CA MET A 69 -1.25 10.55 -7.50
C MET A 69 -2.38 11.50 -7.08
N GLU A 70 -2.56 12.60 -7.81
CA GLU A 70 -3.65 13.56 -7.57
C GLU A 70 -5.02 12.91 -7.78
N HIS A 71 -5.18 12.11 -8.84
CA HIS A 71 -6.43 11.39 -9.09
C HIS A 71 -6.84 10.46 -7.93
N CYS A 72 -5.91 9.66 -7.39
CA CYS A 72 -6.23 8.79 -6.26
C CYS A 72 -6.66 9.63 -5.03
N ARG A 73 -5.99 10.76 -4.77
CA ARG A 73 -6.29 11.65 -3.63
C ARG A 73 -7.66 12.31 -3.75
N ASP A 74 -8.04 12.73 -4.94
CA ASP A 74 -9.38 13.28 -5.20
C ASP A 74 -10.50 12.26 -4.92
N HIS A 75 -10.16 10.97 -4.92
CA HIS A 75 -11.06 9.87 -4.57
C HIS A 75 -10.83 9.32 -3.15
N ASN A 76 -10.16 10.07 -2.27
CA ASN A 76 -9.83 9.67 -0.89
C ASN A 76 -9.00 8.37 -0.78
N THR A 77 -8.13 8.13 -1.76
CA THR A 77 -7.19 7.01 -1.81
C THR A 77 -5.78 7.53 -2.09
N GLU A 78 -4.79 6.63 -2.16
CA GLU A 78 -3.44 6.98 -2.59
C GLU A 78 -2.97 6.05 -3.72
N LEU A 79 -1.90 6.42 -4.43
CA LEU A 79 -1.26 5.46 -5.33
C LEU A 79 -0.81 4.24 -4.52
N ALA A 80 -1.15 3.06 -5.02
CA ALA A 80 -1.06 1.83 -4.27
C ALA A 80 0.38 1.53 -3.82
N SER A 81 0.53 1.25 -2.54
CA SER A 81 1.76 0.68 -1.97
C SER A 81 1.60 -0.83 -1.89
N LEU A 82 2.43 -1.58 -2.62
CA LEU A 82 2.33 -3.03 -2.74
C LEU A 82 3.39 -3.70 -1.87
N THR A 83 3.18 -3.69 -0.55
CA THR A 83 4.13 -4.12 0.48
C THR A 83 3.92 -5.56 0.95
N SER A 84 2.82 -6.21 0.55
CA SER A 84 2.55 -7.62 0.88
C SER A 84 2.21 -8.47 -0.35
N ASN A 85 2.44 -9.79 -0.25
CA ASN A 85 2.07 -10.74 -1.30
C ASN A 85 0.56 -10.73 -1.60
N LYS A 86 -0.28 -10.45 -0.60
CA LYS A 86 -1.74 -10.39 -0.77
C LYS A 86 -2.16 -9.16 -1.59
N GLN A 87 -1.54 -8.01 -1.33
CA GLN A 87 -1.72 -6.80 -2.13
C GLN A 87 -1.26 -7.00 -3.57
N LEU A 88 -0.09 -7.63 -3.77
CA LEU A 88 0.42 -7.96 -5.10
C LEU A 88 -0.53 -8.87 -5.88
N GLN A 89 -1.03 -9.95 -5.25
CA GLN A 89 -2.00 -10.84 -5.88
C GLN A 89 -3.32 -10.13 -6.19
N GLN A 90 -3.82 -9.29 -5.28
CA GLN A 90 -5.03 -8.51 -5.50
C GLN A 90 -4.90 -7.57 -6.69
N ALA A 91 -3.76 -6.86 -6.80
CA ALA A 91 -3.46 -6.02 -7.93
C ALA A 91 -3.42 -6.83 -9.23
N GLU A 92 -2.68 -7.94 -9.26
CA GLU A 92 -2.46 -8.75 -10.47
C GLU A 92 -3.76 -9.32 -11.09
N ASN A 93 -4.81 -9.54 -10.30
CA ASN A 93 -6.08 -10.07 -10.80
C ASN A 93 -6.77 -9.15 -11.83
N ASN A 94 -6.50 -7.84 -11.80
CA ASN A 94 -7.23 -6.85 -12.59
C ASN A 94 -6.40 -6.19 -13.70
N LEU A 95 -5.13 -6.58 -13.88
CA LEU A 95 -4.16 -5.92 -14.77
C LEU A 95 -4.20 -6.39 -16.24
N ASN A 96 -5.26 -7.12 -16.63
CA ASN A 96 -5.39 -7.64 -18.00
C ASN A 96 -5.44 -6.50 -19.02
N GLY A 97 -4.53 -6.54 -20.00
CA GLY A 97 -4.44 -5.57 -21.10
C GLY A 97 -3.42 -4.45 -20.88
N GLU A 98 -2.91 -4.27 -19.66
CA GLU A 98 -1.90 -3.26 -19.35
C GLU A 98 -0.48 -3.77 -19.62
N THR A 99 0.43 -2.89 -20.02
CA THR A 99 1.86 -3.22 -20.16
C THR A 99 2.62 -2.97 -18.87
N SER A 100 2.38 -1.80 -18.28
CA SER A 100 2.95 -1.33 -17.02
C SER A 100 1.93 -0.42 -16.35
N VAL A 101 1.91 -0.40 -15.02
CA VAL A 101 1.03 0.49 -14.25
C VAL A 101 1.79 1.27 -13.20
N TRP A 102 1.38 2.52 -12.97
CA TRP A 102 1.91 3.30 -11.87
C TRP A 102 1.49 2.76 -10.51
N VAL A 103 2.40 2.90 -9.56
CA VAL A 103 2.23 2.58 -8.14
C VAL A 103 2.86 3.69 -7.30
N GLY A 104 2.66 3.66 -5.99
CA GLY A 104 3.15 4.69 -5.06
C GLY A 104 4.66 4.72 -4.84
N LEU A 105 5.46 4.16 -5.76
CA LEU A 105 6.90 4.01 -5.63
C LEU A 105 7.63 5.20 -6.26
N ARG A 106 8.45 5.92 -5.49
CA ARG A 106 9.15 7.13 -5.95
C ARG A 106 10.57 7.23 -5.39
N PHE A 107 11.51 7.68 -6.22
CA PHE A 107 12.88 7.97 -5.79
C PHE A 107 13.00 9.43 -5.30
N VAL A 108 13.20 9.60 -4.00
CA VAL A 108 13.32 10.92 -3.35
C VAL A 108 14.47 10.86 -2.34
N ALA A 109 15.22 11.95 -2.20
CA ALA A 109 16.31 12.06 -1.20
C ALA A 109 17.35 10.92 -1.22
N GLY A 110 17.61 10.32 -2.39
CA GLY A 110 18.62 9.26 -2.55
C GLY A 110 18.13 7.83 -2.26
N GLN A 111 16.83 7.63 -2.02
CA GLN A 111 16.24 6.33 -1.76
C GLN A 111 14.88 6.16 -2.45
N TRP A 112 14.48 4.92 -2.67
CA TRP A 112 13.13 4.57 -3.11
C TRP A 112 12.19 4.48 -1.91
N TYR A 113 11.02 5.09 -2.03
CA TYR A 113 9.96 5.07 -1.02
C TYR A 113 8.62 4.69 -1.64
N TRP A 114 7.84 3.95 -0.88
CA TRP A 114 6.39 3.89 -1.06
C TRP A 114 5.73 5.15 -0.48
N LEU A 115 4.63 5.62 -1.07
CA LEU A 115 3.92 6.81 -0.60
C LEU A 115 3.42 6.71 0.85
N ASN A 116 3.19 5.48 1.36
CA ASN A 116 2.96 5.23 2.79
C ASN A 116 4.21 5.44 3.68
N THR A 117 5.25 6.11 3.17
CA THR A 117 6.46 6.61 3.84
C THR A 117 7.45 5.56 4.32
N LYS A 118 7.42 4.34 3.75
CA LYS A 118 8.37 3.29 4.11
C LYS A 118 9.51 3.16 3.12
N PRO A 119 10.77 3.05 3.59
CA PRO A 119 11.87 2.62 2.76
C PRO A 119 11.52 1.28 2.14
N VAL A 120 11.85 1.15 0.87
CA VAL A 120 11.63 -0.07 0.13
C VAL A 120 12.52 -1.19 0.69
N GLY A 121 11.94 -2.37 0.95
CA GLY A 121 12.68 -3.56 1.38
C GLY A 121 13.55 -4.15 0.27
N ASN A 122 14.32 -5.20 0.59
CA ASN A 122 15.21 -5.87 -0.37
C ASN A 122 14.48 -6.54 -1.57
N ASP A 123 13.15 -6.65 -1.50
CA ASP A 123 12.32 -7.34 -2.49
C ASP A 123 12.06 -6.52 -3.77
N VAL A 124 12.53 -5.27 -3.83
CA VAL A 124 12.41 -4.40 -5.00
C VAL A 124 13.78 -4.19 -5.64
N SER A 125 14.00 -4.86 -6.78
CA SER A 125 15.23 -4.74 -7.57
C SER A 125 15.23 -3.50 -8.45
N LEU A 126 15.39 -2.31 -7.86
CA LEU A 126 15.54 -1.04 -8.57
C LEU A 126 16.96 -0.47 -8.45
N PRO A 127 17.41 0.34 -9.42
CA PRO A 127 18.73 0.97 -9.34
C PRO A 127 18.82 1.90 -8.12
N TRP A 128 19.95 1.84 -7.41
CA TRP A 128 20.20 2.69 -6.23
C TRP A 128 20.31 4.18 -6.60
N CYS A 129 20.78 4.49 -7.81
CA CYS A 129 20.83 5.85 -8.34
C CYS A 129 20.23 5.86 -9.76
N PRO A 130 18.90 6.01 -9.90
CA PRO A 130 18.27 6.11 -11.20
C PRO A 130 18.68 7.40 -11.92
N ALA A 131 18.95 7.29 -13.22
CA ALA A 131 19.17 8.43 -14.08
C ALA A 131 17.92 9.33 -14.12
N VAL A 132 18.10 10.65 -14.17
CA VAL A 132 16.98 11.57 -14.43
C VAL A 132 16.54 11.39 -15.89
N PRO A 133 15.23 11.27 -16.20
CA PRO A 133 14.04 11.48 -15.36
C PRO A 133 13.40 10.22 -14.74
N TYR A 134 14.09 9.07 -14.78
CA TYR A 134 13.54 7.75 -14.43
C TYR A 134 13.40 7.49 -12.92
N ARG A 135 12.68 8.36 -12.21
CA ARG A 135 12.54 8.38 -10.74
C ARG A 135 11.18 7.95 -10.22
N CYS A 136 10.30 7.50 -11.11
CA CYS A 136 8.99 6.97 -10.77
C CYS A 136 8.95 5.47 -10.99
N GLY A 137 8.35 4.73 -10.05
CA GLY A 137 8.29 3.28 -10.08
C GLY A 137 6.97 2.78 -10.66
N ALA A 138 7.06 1.78 -11.51
CA ALA A 138 5.92 1.10 -12.11
C ALA A 138 6.04 -0.42 -11.92
N ARG A 139 4.91 -1.12 -12.01
CA ARG A 139 4.85 -2.57 -12.07
C ARG A 139 4.76 -3.00 -13.53
N ASN A 140 5.77 -3.72 -14.02
CA ASN A 140 5.71 -4.34 -15.34
C ASN A 140 4.81 -5.58 -15.27
N ILE A 141 3.74 -5.60 -16.06
CA ILE A 141 2.73 -6.66 -15.99
C ILE A 141 3.24 -7.96 -16.63
N LYS A 142 4.11 -7.85 -17.65
CA LYS A 142 4.65 -9.00 -18.39
C LYS A 142 5.75 -9.70 -17.61
N THR A 143 6.73 -8.96 -17.11
CA THR A 143 7.87 -9.53 -16.38
C THR A 143 7.56 -9.76 -14.90
N LYS A 144 6.52 -9.11 -14.37
CA LYS A 144 6.22 -9.09 -12.93
C LYS A 144 7.37 -8.51 -12.11
N GLU A 145 8.08 -7.55 -12.67
CA GLU A 145 9.19 -6.85 -12.03
C GLU A 145 8.81 -5.38 -11.77
N TRP A 146 9.52 -4.77 -10.82
CA TRP A 146 9.48 -3.33 -10.60
C TRP A 146 10.41 -2.67 -11.60
N GLU A 147 9.96 -1.60 -12.24
CA GLU A 147 10.76 -0.84 -13.20
C GLU A 147 10.73 0.65 -12.85
N ASN A 148 11.84 1.34 -13.09
CA ASN A 148 11.89 2.78 -13.00
C ASN A 148 11.61 3.40 -14.38
N ARG A 149 10.77 4.43 -14.39
CA ARG A 149 10.18 5.04 -15.59
C ARG A 149 10.27 6.55 -15.51
N ASP A 150 10.25 7.21 -16.66
CA ASP A 150 10.11 8.66 -16.73
C ASP A 150 8.77 9.05 -16.10
N CYS A 151 8.79 9.94 -15.11
CA CYS A 151 7.58 10.36 -14.40
C CYS A 151 6.53 11.00 -15.34
N ASN A 152 6.93 11.48 -16.51
CA ASN A 152 6.04 12.04 -17.52
C ASN A 152 5.43 10.99 -18.46
N ASP A 153 5.82 9.72 -18.36
CA ASP A 153 5.14 8.64 -19.07
C ASP A 153 3.68 8.58 -18.63
N LYS A 154 2.77 8.30 -19.58
CA LYS A 154 1.35 8.15 -19.30
C LYS A 154 0.98 6.68 -19.23
N LEU A 155 0.61 6.21 -18.06
CA LEU A 155 0.23 4.84 -17.79
C LEU A 155 -1.09 4.80 -17.02
N SER A 156 -1.81 3.69 -17.13
CA SER A 156 -2.80 3.27 -16.14
C SER A 156 -2.14 3.13 -14.76
N PHE A 157 -2.92 3.18 -13.69
CA PHE A 157 -2.38 3.27 -12.33
C PHE A 157 -3.23 2.57 -11.30
N LEU A 158 -2.61 2.21 -10.17
CA LEU A 158 -3.29 1.53 -9.08
C LEU A 158 -3.53 2.51 -7.92
N CYS A 159 -4.76 2.58 -7.42
CA CYS A 159 -5.10 3.29 -6.18
C CYS A 159 -5.39 2.28 -5.04
N SER A 160 -5.15 2.66 -3.79
CA SER A 160 -5.43 1.87 -2.58
C SER A 160 -5.97 2.70 -1.43
#